data_AF-A0A9D8A6E1-F1
#
_entry.id   AF-A0A9D8A6E1-F1
#
_cell.length_a   1.000
_cell.length_b   1.000
_cell.length_c   1.000
_cell.angle_alpha   90.00
_cell.angle_beta   90.00
_cell.angle_gamma   90.00
#
_symmetry.space_group_name_H-M   'P 1'
#
loop_
_entity.id
_entity.type
_entity.pdbx_description
1 polymer ?
#
loop_
_entity_poly.entity_id
_entity_poly.type
_entity_poly.pdbx_seq_one_letter_code
_entity_poly.pdbx_strand_id
1 'polypeptide(L)'
;PTSPSLFNEAKIDLVIDSQIGDIRDQDALHESMIRFSPDILIHMAAQPLVRYSYEAPIETYEVNVIGTAKVLEVARSCPNLKSIVNITTDKCYENDERSEGYKEDEPMGGYDPYSSSKGCAELVTSAYRRSFMREQGVGLASVRAGNVIGGGDWADDRLIPDILRSFEKNKPVIIRNPKATRPWQHVLEPLSGYLILAEKLYKNQKEYAEGWNFGPNEQDVKPVDWILDRMIAKWPNTSWQLDQNSNPHEAGFLKLNIAKAESRLDWKPVWGLSYTLEKIVDWHQAWLDKEDMQAVCFAEIKEYMIDMNK
;
A
#
# COMPACT_ATOMS: atom_id res chain seq x y z
N PRO A 1 -16.45 -1.64 -0.90
CA PRO A 1 -15.73 -2.66 -0.10
C PRO A 1 -16.06 -4.05 -0.66
N THR A 2 -15.15 -5.01 -0.56
CA THR A 2 -15.39 -6.40 -0.99
C THR A 2 -16.22 -7.17 0.04
N SER A 3 -16.76 -8.32 -0.35
CA SER A 3 -17.33 -9.30 0.57
C SER A 3 -16.77 -10.68 0.19
N PRO A 4 -16.01 -11.36 1.06
CA PRO A 4 -15.59 -10.94 2.42
C PRO A 4 -14.63 -9.72 2.42
N SER A 5 -14.38 -9.16 3.61
CA SER A 5 -13.40 -8.08 3.82
C SER A 5 -12.73 -8.20 5.18
N LEU A 6 -11.47 -7.74 5.29
CA LEU A 6 -10.69 -7.90 6.53
C LEU A 6 -11.33 -7.13 7.68
N PHE A 7 -11.94 -6.00 7.37
CA PHE A 7 -12.70 -5.19 8.31
C PHE A 7 -13.77 -6.03 9.04
N ASN A 8 -14.50 -6.86 8.31
CA ASN A 8 -15.54 -7.73 8.87
C ASN A 8 -14.94 -8.98 9.53
N GLU A 9 -14.04 -9.68 8.85
CA GLU A 9 -13.49 -10.96 9.34
C GLU A 9 -12.67 -10.76 10.64
N ALA A 10 -11.93 -9.65 10.75
CA ALA A 10 -11.17 -9.29 11.94
C ALA A 10 -11.94 -8.36 12.92
N LYS A 11 -13.25 -8.14 12.71
CA LYS A 11 -14.15 -7.36 13.59
C LYS A 11 -13.56 -6.00 14.00
N ILE A 12 -13.06 -5.27 13.00
CA ILE A 12 -12.31 -4.04 13.23
C ILE A 12 -13.20 -2.95 13.82
N ASP A 13 -14.50 -2.96 13.52
CA ASP A 13 -15.51 -2.08 14.10
C ASP A 13 -15.62 -2.14 15.64
N LEU A 14 -15.12 -3.23 16.26
CA LEU A 14 -15.11 -3.37 17.72
C LEU A 14 -13.91 -2.68 18.39
N VAL A 15 -12.89 -2.28 17.63
CA VAL A 15 -11.62 -1.75 18.16
C VAL A 15 -11.28 -0.35 17.68
N ILE A 16 -12.04 0.21 16.73
CA ILE A 16 -11.88 1.60 16.27
C ILE A 16 -13.24 2.28 16.12
N ASP A 17 -13.25 3.61 16.22
CA ASP A 17 -14.34 4.42 15.71
C ASP A 17 -14.29 4.40 14.17
N SER A 18 -15.36 3.97 13.52
CA SER A 18 -15.45 3.86 12.06
C SER A 18 -16.53 4.78 11.50
N GLN A 19 -16.16 5.54 10.46
CA GLN A 19 -17.08 6.38 9.70
C GLN A 19 -16.95 6.07 8.21
N ILE A 20 -18.08 5.76 7.57
CA ILE A 20 -18.16 5.61 6.12
C ILE A 20 -18.42 6.98 5.50
N GLY A 21 -17.57 7.39 4.57
CA GLY A 21 -17.68 8.65 3.86
C GLY A 21 -16.83 8.65 2.59
N ASP A 22 -17.11 9.61 1.70
CA ASP A 22 -16.34 9.83 0.48
C ASP A 22 -15.38 11.01 0.67
N ILE A 23 -14.10 10.84 0.38
CA ILE A 23 -13.09 11.92 0.49
C ILE A 23 -13.34 13.06 -0.51
N ARG A 24 -14.24 12.87 -1.48
CA ARG A 24 -14.73 13.93 -2.37
C ARG A 24 -15.79 14.80 -1.71
N ASP A 25 -16.43 14.38 -0.63
CA ASP A 25 -17.34 15.21 0.14
C ASP A 25 -16.55 16.06 1.15
N GLN A 26 -16.32 17.32 0.81
CA GLN A 26 -15.46 18.20 1.60
C GLN A 26 -16.11 18.59 2.93
N ASP A 27 -17.43 18.76 2.97
CA ASP A 27 -18.14 19.17 4.19
C ASP A 27 -18.19 18.02 5.18
N ALA A 28 -18.53 16.81 4.72
CA ALA A 28 -18.52 15.62 5.57
C ALA A 28 -17.11 15.30 6.10
N LEU A 29 -16.08 15.45 5.26
CA LEU A 29 -14.69 15.27 5.65
C LEU A 29 -14.26 16.31 6.69
N HIS A 30 -14.65 17.57 6.51
CA HIS A 30 -14.40 18.65 7.45
C HIS A 30 -15.03 18.38 8.81
N GLU A 31 -16.32 18.05 8.86
CA GLU A 31 -17.01 17.71 10.10
C GLU A 31 -16.34 16.54 10.82
N SER A 32 -16.02 15.46 10.09
CA SER A 32 -15.35 14.27 10.62
C SER A 32 -14.01 14.61 11.26
N MET A 33 -13.11 15.28 10.54
CA MET A 33 -11.75 15.53 10.99
C MET A 33 -11.69 16.55 12.13
N ILE A 34 -12.49 17.62 12.07
CA ILE A 34 -12.53 18.63 13.13
C ILE A 34 -13.11 18.05 14.43
N ARG A 35 -14.18 17.27 14.33
CA ARG A 35 -14.77 16.61 15.50
C ARG A 35 -13.80 15.66 16.18
N PHE A 36 -13.04 14.88 15.39
CA PHE A 36 -12.06 13.94 15.91
C PHE A 36 -10.79 14.65 16.44
N SER A 37 -10.42 15.79 15.86
CA SER A 37 -9.26 16.60 16.24
C SER A 37 -7.93 15.81 16.32
N PRO A 38 -7.48 15.19 15.20
CA PRO A 38 -6.33 14.29 15.19
C PRO A 38 -4.99 14.98 15.46
N ASP A 39 -4.08 14.28 16.16
CA ASP A 39 -2.65 14.60 16.26
C ASP A 39 -1.84 14.09 15.05
N ILE A 40 -2.27 12.95 14.49
CA ILE A 40 -1.64 12.24 13.36
C ILE A 40 -2.72 11.88 12.34
N LEU A 41 -2.44 12.15 11.07
CA LEU A 41 -3.30 11.78 9.93
C LEU A 41 -2.55 10.82 9.01
N ILE A 42 -3.15 9.69 8.69
CA ILE A 42 -2.63 8.74 7.70
C ILE A 42 -3.66 8.64 6.56
N HIS A 43 -3.34 9.18 5.39
CA HIS A 43 -4.24 9.22 4.24
C HIS A 43 -3.97 8.07 3.28
N MET A 44 -4.83 7.05 3.30
CA MET A 44 -4.74 5.87 2.41
C MET A 44 -5.89 5.76 1.40
N ALA A 45 -6.94 6.58 1.53
CA ALA A 45 -8.13 6.46 0.69
C ALA A 45 -7.80 6.83 -0.77
N ALA A 46 -8.07 5.90 -1.69
CA ALA A 46 -7.76 6.04 -3.12
C ALA A 46 -8.59 5.05 -3.94
N GLN A 47 -8.71 5.31 -5.25
CA GLN A 47 -9.01 4.32 -6.26
C GLN A 47 -7.68 3.59 -6.59
N PRO A 48 -7.49 2.30 -6.23
CA PRO A 48 -6.19 1.64 -6.25
C PRO A 48 -5.92 0.73 -7.46
N LEU A 49 -6.91 0.55 -8.36
CA LEU A 49 -6.89 -0.42 -9.45
C LEU A 49 -6.49 0.26 -10.77
N VAL A 50 -5.40 -0.23 -11.37
CA VAL A 50 -4.93 0.22 -12.69
C VAL A 50 -5.98 -0.05 -13.77
N ARG A 51 -6.56 -1.25 -13.80
CA ARG A 51 -7.57 -1.64 -14.81
C ARG A 51 -8.81 -0.75 -14.76
N TYR A 52 -9.38 -0.56 -13.56
CA TYR A 52 -10.53 0.33 -13.36
C TYR A 52 -10.21 1.76 -13.81
N SER A 53 -8.97 2.21 -13.68
CA SER A 53 -8.59 3.56 -14.10
C SER A 53 -8.70 3.81 -15.60
N TYR A 54 -8.63 2.77 -16.44
CA TYR A 54 -8.93 2.89 -17.86
C TYR A 54 -10.44 3.00 -18.15
N GLU A 55 -11.27 2.37 -17.32
CA GLU A 55 -12.73 2.41 -17.44
C GLU A 55 -13.32 3.71 -16.89
N ALA A 56 -12.79 4.18 -15.75
CA ALA A 56 -13.23 5.38 -15.03
C ALA A 56 -12.05 6.32 -14.70
N PRO A 57 -11.40 6.92 -15.72
CA PRO A 57 -10.24 7.79 -15.51
C PRO A 57 -10.60 9.06 -14.72
N ILE A 58 -11.74 9.68 -15.02
CA ILE A 58 -12.17 10.91 -14.33
C ILE A 58 -12.37 10.66 -12.84
N GLU A 59 -13.11 9.61 -12.48
CA GLU A 59 -13.29 9.23 -11.08
C GLU A 59 -11.95 8.95 -10.40
N THR A 60 -11.02 8.29 -11.08
CA THR A 60 -9.69 8.02 -10.54
C THR A 60 -8.96 9.32 -10.17
N TYR A 61 -9.00 10.35 -11.04
CA TYR A 61 -8.42 11.66 -10.72
C TYR A 61 -9.20 12.42 -9.64
N GLU A 62 -10.53 12.36 -9.65
CA GLU A 62 -11.35 12.98 -8.61
C GLU A 62 -11.02 12.42 -7.23
N VAL A 63 -10.93 11.10 -7.09
CA VAL A 63 -10.62 10.44 -5.83
C VAL A 63 -9.16 10.68 -5.45
N ASN A 64 -8.21 10.38 -6.34
CA ASN A 64 -6.80 10.34 -5.97
C ASN A 64 -6.16 11.73 -5.90
N VAL A 65 -6.56 12.67 -6.76
CA VAL A 65 -5.97 14.02 -6.80
C VAL A 65 -6.82 15.00 -6.03
N ILE A 66 -8.10 15.16 -6.41
CA ILE A 66 -8.97 16.14 -5.76
C ILE A 66 -9.31 15.71 -4.33
N GLY A 67 -9.55 14.41 -4.08
CA GLY A 67 -9.72 13.87 -2.73
C GLY A 67 -8.49 14.12 -1.86
N THR A 68 -7.27 13.91 -2.36
CA THR A 68 -6.05 14.24 -1.62
C THR A 68 -5.95 15.75 -1.32
N ALA A 69 -6.26 16.62 -2.29
CA ALA A 69 -6.30 18.06 -2.04
C ALA A 69 -7.33 18.44 -0.97
N LYS A 70 -8.53 17.84 -0.99
CA LYS A 70 -9.58 18.05 0.01
C LYS A 70 -9.16 17.59 1.40
N VAL A 71 -8.56 16.41 1.53
CA VAL A 71 -8.00 15.91 2.80
C VAL A 71 -6.95 16.87 3.34
N LEU A 72 -6.01 17.31 2.51
CA LEU A 72 -4.97 18.24 2.94
C LEU A 72 -5.53 19.64 3.26
N GLU A 73 -6.57 20.09 2.57
CA GLU A 73 -7.22 21.36 2.87
C GLU A 73 -7.93 21.32 4.23
N VAL A 74 -8.70 20.27 4.49
CA VAL A 74 -9.35 20.08 5.80
C VAL A 74 -8.32 19.91 6.92
N ALA A 75 -7.21 19.21 6.66
CA ALA A 75 -6.11 19.03 7.61
C ALA A 75 -5.54 20.37 8.11
N ARG A 76 -5.53 21.42 7.27
CA ARG A 76 -5.08 22.77 7.68
C ARG A 76 -5.94 23.41 8.76
N SER A 77 -7.18 22.96 8.89
CA SER A 77 -8.14 23.44 9.88
C SER A 77 -8.07 22.65 11.20
N CYS A 78 -7.25 21.59 11.28
CA CYS A 78 -7.09 20.77 12.47
C CYS A 78 -5.99 21.33 13.40
N PRO A 79 -6.33 21.94 14.55
CA PRO A 79 -5.36 22.69 15.36
C PRO A 79 -4.31 21.82 16.06
N ASN A 80 -4.62 20.56 16.33
CA ASN A 80 -3.73 19.63 17.04
C ASN A 80 -2.85 18.80 16.10
N LEU A 81 -3.07 18.89 14.79
CA LEU A 81 -2.40 18.03 13.82
C LEU A 81 -0.91 18.36 13.75
N LYS A 82 -0.05 17.34 13.85
CA LYS A 82 1.41 17.50 13.79
C LYS A 82 2.08 16.65 12.73
N SER A 83 1.47 15.53 12.37
CA SER A 83 2.06 14.54 11.45
C SER A 83 1.03 14.09 10.43
N ILE A 84 1.38 14.17 9.16
CA ILE A 84 0.59 13.68 8.05
C ILE A 84 1.46 12.75 7.20
N VAL A 85 1.00 11.51 7.03
CA VAL A 85 1.58 10.53 6.11
C VAL A 85 0.59 10.31 4.97
N ASN A 86 0.92 10.80 3.77
CA ASN A 86 0.11 10.60 2.57
C ASN A 86 0.63 9.40 1.75
N ILE A 87 -0.20 8.38 1.58
CA ILE A 87 0.18 7.17 0.85
C ILE A 87 -0.09 7.37 -0.65
N THR A 88 0.98 7.34 -1.44
CA THR A 88 0.90 7.44 -2.90
C THR A 88 1.01 6.05 -3.52
N THR A 89 2.09 5.73 -4.23
CA THR A 89 2.38 4.41 -4.80
C THR A 89 3.80 4.39 -5.36
N ASP A 90 4.40 3.22 -5.48
CA ASP A 90 5.61 2.96 -6.27
C ASP A 90 5.52 3.44 -7.74
N LYS A 91 4.32 3.49 -8.32
CA LYS A 91 4.05 3.91 -9.72
C LYS A 91 3.90 5.41 -9.94
N CYS A 92 4.19 6.25 -8.93
CA CYS A 92 4.05 7.70 -9.06
C CYS A 92 5.15 8.36 -9.90
N TYR A 93 6.25 7.63 -10.16
CA TYR A 93 7.39 8.11 -10.94
C TYR A 93 7.11 8.07 -12.44
N GLU A 94 7.81 8.93 -13.19
CA GLU A 94 7.89 8.82 -14.65
C GLU A 94 8.67 7.55 -15.01
N ASN A 95 7.95 6.53 -15.49
CA ASN A 95 8.55 5.21 -15.70
C ASN A 95 9.25 5.11 -17.06
N ASP A 96 10.58 4.99 -17.05
CA ASP A 96 11.42 4.81 -18.23
C ASP A 96 11.83 3.33 -18.48
N GLU A 97 11.19 2.39 -17.78
CA GLU A 97 11.39 0.93 -17.88
C GLU A 97 12.84 0.46 -17.59
N ARG A 98 13.62 1.27 -16.89
CA ARG A 98 14.99 0.91 -16.49
C ARG A 98 15.03 -0.14 -15.39
N SER A 99 16.22 -0.72 -15.21
CA SER A 99 16.46 -1.78 -14.22
C SER A 99 16.70 -1.27 -12.81
N GLU A 100 17.11 0.00 -12.68
CA GLU A 100 17.48 0.69 -11.46
C GLU A 100 16.25 1.11 -10.64
N GLY A 101 16.43 1.21 -9.32
CA GLY A 101 15.35 1.63 -8.44
C GLY A 101 15.20 3.15 -8.41
N TYR A 102 13.95 3.63 -8.49
CA TYR A 102 13.64 5.05 -8.43
C TYR A 102 14.06 5.66 -7.09
N LYS A 103 14.75 6.81 -7.13
CA LYS A 103 15.11 7.64 -5.96
C LYS A 103 14.08 8.74 -5.77
N GLU A 104 13.96 9.25 -4.55
CA GLU A 104 12.85 10.13 -4.20
C GLU A 104 12.87 11.51 -4.87
N ASP A 105 14.01 11.94 -5.41
CA ASP A 105 14.24 13.18 -6.14
C ASP A 105 13.96 13.10 -7.64
N GLU A 106 13.60 11.93 -8.14
CA GLU A 106 13.32 11.71 -9.56
C GLU A 106 11.91 12.18 -9.98
N PRO A 107 11.67 12.42 -11.29
CA PRO A 107 10.42 13.00 -11.76
C PRO A 107 9.19 12.15 -11.45
N MET A 108 8.10 12.84 -11.11
CA MET A 108 6.76 12.23 -11.04
C MET A 108 6.16 12.13 -12.45
N GLY A 109 5.31 11.13 -12.64
CA GLY A 109 4.69 10.84 -13.93
C GLY A 109 3.57 9.83 -13.78
N GLY A 110 3.62 8.78 -14.59
CA GLY A 110 2.72 7.64 -14.56
C GLY A 110 1.97 7.47 -15.89
N TYR A 111 2.10 6.28 -16.47
CA TYR A 111 1.58 5.99 -17.82
C TYR A 111 0.05 5.87 -17.86
N ASP A 112 -0.52 5.05 -16.99
CA ASP A 112 -1.96 4.84 -16.87
C ASP A 112 -2.61 5.88 -15.93
N PRO A 113 -3.94 6.11 -16.01
CA PRO A 113 -4.62 7.13 -15.19
C PRO A 113 -4.45 6.92 -13.68
N TYR A 114 -4.37 5.68 -13.18
CA TYR A 114 -4.07 5.43 -11.77
C TYR A 114 -2.66 5.92 -11.41
N SER A 115 -1.64 5.45 -12.12
CA SER A 115 -0.24 5.83 -11.88
C SER A 115 -0.06 7.34 -11.99
N SER A 116 -0.60 7.95 -13.05
CA SER A 116 -0.60 9.40 -13.27
C SER A 116 -1.28 10.17 -12.14
N SER A 117 -2.45 9.72 -11.69
CA SER A 117 -3.16 10.36 -10.58
C SER A 117 -2.35 10.35 -9.27
N LYS A 118 -1.54 9.32 -9.05
CA LYS A 118 -0.65 9.25 -7.89
C LYS A 118 0.60 10.12 -8.04
N GLY A 119 1.14 10.27 -9.25
CA GLY A 119 2.13 11.29 -9.57
C GLY A 119 1.59 12.71 -9.33
N CYS A 120 0.34 12.99 -9.69
CA CYS A 120 -0.34 14.25 -9.35
C CYS A 120 -0.51 14.42 -7.83
N ALA A 121 -0.87 13.36 -7.09
CA ALA A 121 -1.01 13.42 -5.63
C ALA A 121 0.32 13.77 -4.93
N GLU A 122 1.47 13.33 -5.46
CA GLU A 122 2.81 13.76 -5.00
C GLU A 122 3.01 15.27 -5.21
N LEU A 123 2.60 15.82 -6.37
CA LEU A 123 2.69 17.25 -6.64
C LEU A 123 1.77 18.08 -5.73
N VAL A 124 0.53 17.62 -5.53
CA VAL A 124 -0.41 18.24 -4.57
C VAL A 124 0.20 18.24 -3.16
N THR A 125 0.73 17.11 -2.71
CA THR A 125 1.39 16.99 -1.39
C THR A 125 2.57 17.94 -1.25
N SER A 126 3.43 18.01 -2.27
CA SER A 126 4.58 18.89 -2.29
C SER A 126 4.18 20.37 -2.27
N ALA A 127 3.12 20.75 -2.97
CA ALA A 127 2.58 22.10 -2.94
C ALA A 127 2.02 22.46 -1.56
N TYR A 128 1.11 21.63 -1.00
CA TYR A 128 0.52 21.87 0.31
C TYR A 128 1.55 21.91 1.44
N ARG A 129 2.56 21.04 1.39
CA ARG A 129 3.67 21.04 2.33
C ARG A 129 4.39 22.38 2.35
N ARG A 130 4.74 22.90 1.17
CA ARG A 130 5.55 24.12 1.03
C ARG A 130 4.75 25.38 1.29
N SER A 131 3.50 25.41 0.87
CA SER A 131 2.66 26.61 0.93
C SER A 131 1.95 26.80 2.27
N PHE A 132 1.64 25.71 2.99
CA PHE A 132 0.77 25.79 4.17
C PHE A 132 1.34 25.05 5.39
N MET A 133 1.60 23.73 5.26
CA MET A 133 1.89 22.88 6.43
C MET A 133 3.17 23.28 7.16
N ARG A 134 4.20 23.69 6.41
CA ARG A 134 5.48 24.13 6.99
C ARG A 134 5.33 25.32 7.93
N GLU A 135 4.49 26.29 7.59
CA GLU A 135 4.26 27.48 8.43
C GLU A 135 3.43 27.15 9.66
N GLN A 136 2.49 26.20 9.53
CA GLN A 136 1.68 25.69 10.63
C GLN A 136 2.44 24.74 11.58
N GLY A 137 3.69 24.40 11.26
CA GLY A 137 4.48 23.45 12.05
C GLY A 137 3.94 22.02 11.96
N VAL A 138 3.29 21.66 10.86
CA VAL A 138 2.79 20.30 10.58
C VAL A 138 3.76 19.60 9.64
N GLY A 139 4.20 18.40 10.02
CA GLY A 139 5.05 17.55 9.20
C GLY A 139 4.22 16.79 8.18
N LEU A 140 4.36 17.08 6.89
CA LEU A 140 3.67 16.39 5.80
C LEU A 140 4.67 15.59 4.94
N ALA A 141 4.56 14.27 4.95
CA ALA A 141 5.34 13.39 4.09
C ALA A 141 4.46 12.63 3.09
N SER A 142 5.04 12.28 1.95
CA SER A 142 4.49 11.28 1.03
C SER A 142 5.28 9.99 1.14
N VAL A 143 4.58 8.85 1.08
CA VAL A 143 5.20 7.52 1.16
C VAL A 143 4.82 6.68 -0.04
N ARG A 144 5.83 6.02 -0.62
CA ARG A 144 5.77 5.32 -1.90
C ARG A 144 6.11 3.86 -1.65
N ALA A 145 5.14 2.98 -1.85
CA ALA A 145 5.32 1.54 -1.82
C ALA A 145 4.35 0.89 -2.81
N GLY A 146 4.60 -0.38 -3.13
CA GLY A 146 3.72 -1.16 -3.98
C GLY A 146 4.02 -2.65 -3.89
N ASN A 147 3.28 -3.44 -4.66
CA ASN A 147 3.38 -4.90 -4.68
C ASN A 147 3.24 -5.50 -3.27
N VAL A 148 2.34 -4.90 -2.50
CA VAL A 148 2.03 -5.28 -1.12
C VAL A 148 1.13 -6.51 -1.12
N ILE A 149 1.51 -7.51 -0.34
CA ILE A 149 0.80 -8.80 -0.22
C ILE A 149 0.64 -9.18 1.25
N GLY A 150 -0.42 -9.89 1.59
CA GLY A 150 -0.72 -10.26 2.97
C GLY A 150 -2.04 -11.00 3.09
N GLY A 151 -2.29 -11.59 4.25
CA GLY A 151 -3.60 -12.11 4.61
C GLY A 151 -4.68 -11.01 4.60
N GLY A 152 -5.91 -11.36 4.21
CA GLY A 152 -7.03 -10.43 4.23
C GLY A 152 -7.16 -9.49 3.02
N ASP A 153 -6.40 -9.72 1.95
CA ASP A 153 -6.64 -9.08 0.66
C ASP A 153 -7.59 -9.94 -0.20
N TRP A 154 -8.78 -9.43 -0.49
CA TRP A 154 -9.77 -10.04 -1.40
C TRP A 154 -10.02 -9.20 -2.65
N ALA A 155 -9.12 -8.27 -2.97
CA ALA A 155 -9.29 -7.45 -4.16
C ALA A 155 -9.20 -8.31 -5.44
N ASP A 156 -10.04 -7.95 -6.41
CA ASP A 156 -9.98 -8.50 -7.76
C ASP A 156 -8.75 -7.99 -8.51
N ASP A 157 -8.33 -8.75 -9.53
CA ASP A 157 -7.19 -8.44 -10.40
C ASP A 157 -5.85 -8.28 -9.65
N ARG A 158 -5.66 -9.06 -8.58
CA ARG A 158 -4.39 -9.16 -7.84
C ARG A 158 -3.91 -10.60 -7.75
N LEU A 159 -2.63 -10.79 -8.06
CA LEU A 159 -2.02 -12.12 -8.17
C LEU A 159 -2.23 -13.02 -6.95
N ILE A 160 -1.90 -12.55 -5.74
CA ILE A 160 -1.99 -13.38 -4.54
C ILE A 160 -3.45 -13.73 -4.20
N PRO A 161 -4.41 -12.78 -4.15
CA PRO A 161 -5.83 -13.12 -3.99
C PRO A 161 -6.35 -14.08 -5.07
N ASP A 162 -5.95 -13.92 -6.33
CA ASP A 162 -6.37 -14.82 -7.43
C ASP A 162 -5.83 -16.24 -7.27
N ILE A 163 -4.59 -16.39 -6.80
CA ILE A 163 -4.00 -17.68 -6.46
C ILE A 163 -4.80 -18.34 -5.34
N LEU A 164 -5.00 -17.65 -4.21
CA LEU A 164 -5.72 -18.18 -3.05
C LEU A 164 -7.14 -18.60 -3.41
N ARG A 165 -7.91 -17.73 -4.09
CA ARG A 165 -9.28 -18.04 -4.57
C ARG A 165 -9.36 -19.25 -5.49
N SER A 166 -8.33 -19.47 -6.30
CA SER A 166 -8.25 -20.64 -7.18
C SER A 166 -7.92 -21.91 -6.39
N PHE A 167 -7.01 -21.80 -5.43
CA PHE A 167 -6.58 -22.89 -4.55
C PHE A 167 -7.71 -23.39 -3.65
N GLU A 168 -8.45 -22.46 -3.02
CA GLU A 168 -9.67 -22.75 -2.26
C GLU A 168 -10.68 -23.61 -3.05
N LYS A 169 -10.76 -23.36 -4.37
CA LYS A 169 -11.72 -24.03 -5.27
C LYS A 169 -11.15 -25.27 -5.95
N ASN A 170 -9.91 -25.65 -5.64
CA ASN A 170 -9.15 -26.70 -6.35
C ASN A 170 -9.17 -26.49 -7.88
N LYS A 171 -9.06 -25.23 -8.32
CA LYS A 171 -8.98 -24.86 -9.74
C LYS A 171 -7.58 -24.36 -10.08
N PRO A 172 -7.09 -24.59 -11.31
CA PRO A 172 -5.85 -23.96 -11.74
C PRO A 172 -6.02 -22.44 -11.79
N VAL A 173 -5.06 -21.70 -11.21
CA VAL A 173 -4.99 -20.25 -11.38
C VAL A 173 -4.48 -19.92 -12.79
N ILE A 174 -5.08 -18.91 -13.42
CA ILE A 174 -4.68 -18.46 -14.75
C ILE A 174 -3.65 -17.35 -14.64
N ILE A 175 -2.47 -17.55 -15.23
CA ILE A 175 -1.30 -16.69 -15.09
C ILE A 175 -0.95 -16.06 -16.43
N ARG A 176 -0.93 -14.73 -16.47
CA ARG A 176 -0.72 -13.96 -17.70
C ARG A 176 0.75 -13.90 -18.10
N ASN A 177 1.62 -13.60 -17.14
CA ASN A 177 3.05 -13.46 -17.38
C ASN A 177 3.86 -14.08 -16.23
N PRO A 178 4.25 -15.37 -16.33
CA PRO A 178 4.99 -16.06 -15.28
C PRO A 178 6.40 -15.49 -15.06
N LYS A 179 6.98 -14.81 -16.06
CA LYS A 179 8.32 -14.20 -15.97
C LYS A 179 8.30 -12.74 -15.51
N ALA A 180 7.11 -12.16 -15.27
CA ALA A 180 7.01 -10.82 -14.73
C ALA A 180 7.64 -10.77 -13.34
N THR A 181 8.55 -9.84 -13.12
CA THR A 181 9.22 -9.66 -11.83
C THR A 181 8.61 -8.47 -11.10
N ARG A 182 8.35 -8.64 -9.80
CA ARG A 182 7.83 -7.57 -8.95
C ARG A 182 8.56 -7.58 -7.60
N PRO A 183 8.77 -6.39 -6.99
CA PRO A 183 9.33 -6.28 -5.65
C PRO A 183 8.23 -6.56 -4.60
N TRP A 184 7.82 -7.83 -4.45
CA TRP A 184 6.81 -8.25 -3.49
C TRP A 184 7.28 -8.04 -2.05
N GLN A 185 6.38 -7.56 -1.19
CA GLN A 185 6.65 -7.34 0.24
C GLN A 185 5.39 -7.58 1.08
N HIS A 186 5.57 -8.08 2.30
CA HIS A 186 4.44 -8.26 3.21
C HIS A 186 3.79 -6.92 3.56
N VAL A 187 2.48 -6.89 3.85
CA VAL A 187 1.74 -5.67 4.20
C VAL A 187 2.31 -4.94 5.41
N LEU A 188 2.90 -5.67 6.36
CA LEU A 188 3.53 -5.08 7.55
C LEU A 188 4.85 -4.37 7.23
N GLU A 189 5.51 -4.68 6.11
CA GLU A 189 6.76 -4.06 5.68
C GLU A 189 6.62 -2.54 5.51
N PRO A 190 5.85 -2.03 4.54
CA PRO A 190 5.70 -0.59 4.37
C PRO A 190 4.93 0.04 5.54
N LEU A 191 3.98 -0.66 6.17
CA LEU A 191 3.23 -0.12 7.31
C LEU A 191 4.15 0.21 8.49
N SER A 192 5.14 -0.64 8.78
CA SER A 192 6.14 -0.35 9.82
C SER A 192 6.92 0.93 9.52
N GLY A 193 7.31 1.12 8.25
CA GLY A 193 7.97 2.33 7.78
C GLY A 193 7.09 3.58 7.90
N TYR A 194 5.80 3.45 7.59
CA TYR A 194 4.83 4.54 7.70
C TYR A 194 4.65 4.98 9.16
N LEU A 195 4.58 4.03 10.09
CA LEU A 195 4.42 4.31 11.52
C LEU A 195 5.68 4.95 12.12
N ILE A 196 6.87 4.46 11.77
CA ILE A 196 8.14 5.10 12.14
C ILE A 196 8.18 6.54 11.63
N LEU A 197 7.84 6.75 10.36
CA LEU A 197 7.83 8.08 9.76
C LEU A 197 6.81 8.99 10.44
N ALA A 198 5.61 8.50 10.74
CA ALA A 198 4.59 9.25 11.45
C ALA A 198 5.08 9.73 12.81
N GLU A 199 5.77 8.87 13.57
CA GLU A 199 6.38 9.22 14.85
C GLU A 199 7.51 10.25 14.70
N LYS A 200 8.40 10.05 13.72
CA LYS A 200 9.52 10.96 13.43
C LYS A 200 9.03 12.34 13.00
N LEU A 201 8.00 12.41 12.16
CA LEU A 201 7.32 13.66 11.79
C LEU A 201 6.69 14.33 13.01
N TYR A 202 6.00 13.57 13.85
CA TYR A 202 5.36 14.12 15.06
C TYR A 202 6.37 14.78 16.00
N LYS A 203 7.58 14.20 16.12
CA LYS A 203 8.67 14.71 16.96
C LYS A 203 9.48 15.83 16.27
N ASN A 204 9.76 15.71 14.97
CA ASN A 204 10.69 16.55 14.21
C ASN A 204 10.13 16.86 12.80
N GLN A 205 9.10 17.71 12.72
CA GLN A 205 8.33 17.95 11.49
C GLN A 205 9.21 18.39 10.31
N LYS A 206 10.15 19.30 10.56
CA LYS A 206 10.97 19.91 9.49
C LYS A 206 11.96 18.93 8.86
N GLU A 207 12.42 17.94 9.62
CA GLU A 207 13.47 17.04 9.17
C GLU A 207 12.94 15.92 8.28
N TYR A 208 11.71 15.46 8.53
CA TYR A 208 11.15 14.28 7.87
C TYR A 208 10.02 14.57 6.86
N ALA A 209 9.61 15.84 6.72
CA ALA A 209 8.54 16.26 5.79
C ALA A 209 9.02 16.27 4.33
N GLU A 210 9.12 15.09 3.73
CA GLU A 210 9.55 14.87 2.34
C GLU A 210 8.93 13.59 1.76
N GLY A 211 9.36 13.16 0.57
CA GLY A 211 8.95 11.88 -0.01
C GLY A 211 9.85 10.72 0.47
N TRP A 212 9.28 9.52 0.63
CA TRP A 212 9.99 8.34 1.15
C TRP A 212 9.60 7.06 0.41
N ASN A 213 10.59 6.28 0.00
CA ASN A 213 10.40 4.95 -0.57
C ASN A 213 10.43 3.85 0.49
N PHE A 214 9.52 2.89 0.38
CA PHE A 214 9.51 1.65 1.16
C PHE A 214 9.30 0.45 0.22
N GLY A 215 10.18 -0.53 0.34
CA GLY A 215 10.25 -1.67 -0.57
C GLY A 215 11.12 -2.80 -0.01
N PRO A 216 11.06 -3.99 -0.61
CA PRO A 216 11.86 -5.13 -0.17
C PRO A 216 13.33 -4.99 -0.57
N ASN A 217 14.16 -5.89 -0.05
CA ASN A 217 15.54 -6.05 -0.49
C ASN A 217 15.61 -6.54 -1.95
N GLU A 218 16.68 -6.20 -2.66
CA GLU A 218 16.86 -6.59 -4.08
C GLU A 218 16.83 -8.11 -4.31
N GLN A 219 17.32 -8.89 -3.34
CA GLN A 219 17.31 -10.35 -3.39
C GLN A 219 15.90 -10.97 -3.36
N ASP A 220 14.90 -10.23 -2.85
CA ASP A 220 13.51 -10.65 -2.73
C ASP A 220 12.66 -10.23 -3.95
N VAL A 221 13.27 -9.56 -4.92
CA VAL A 221 12.65 -9.26 -6.21
C VAL A 221 12.59 -10.55 -7.04
N LYS A 222 11.39 -11.16 -7.15
CA LYS A 222 11.19 -12.49 -7.75
C LYS A 222 10.14 -12.48 -8.87
N PRO A 223 10.28 -13.39 -9.85
CA PRO A 223 9.27 -13.59 -10.89
C PRO A 223 8.01 -14.28 -10.35
N VAL A 224 6.90 -14.16 -11.08
CA VAL A 224 5.60 -14.76 -10.71
C VAL A 224 5.66 -16.29 -10.62
N ASP A 225 6.40 -16.97 -11.51
CA ASP A 225 6.57 -18.43 -11.43
C ASP A 225 7.24 -18.90 -10.14
N TRP A 226 8.22 -18.15 -9.65
CA TRP A 226 8.83 -18.40 -8.35
C TRP A 226 7.79 -18.33 -7.23
N ILE A 227 6.90 -17.33 -7.24
CA ILE A 227 5.80 -17.22 -6.24
C ILE A 227 4.92 -18.47 -6.29
N LEU A 228 4.49 -18.87 -7.49
CA LEU A 228 3.61 -20.01 -7.72
C LEU A 228 4.22 -21.31 -7.19
N ASP A 229 5.49 -21.57 -7.49
CA ASP A 229 6.19 -22.77 -7.02
C ASP A 229 6.18 -22.88 -5.49
N ARG A 230 6.33 -21.76 -4.77
CA ARG A 230 6.34 -21.76 -3.30
C ARG A 230 4.95 -21.93 -2.72
N MET A 231 3.96 -21.24 -3.28
CA MET A 231 2.57 -21.36 -2.81
C MET A 231 2.01 -22.76 -3.08
N ILE A 232 2.29 -23.37 -4.25
CA ILE A 232 1.87 -24.75 -4.57
C ILE A 232 2.55 -25.76 -3.64
N ALA A 233 3.83 -25.56 -3.31
CA ALA A 233 4.53 -26.44 -2.37
C ALA A 233 3.90 -26.42 -0.97
N LYS A 234 3.29 -25.30 -0.56
CA LYS A 234 2.59 -25.13 0.72
C LYS A 234 1.09 -25.47 0.66
N TRP A 235 0.51 -25.52 -0.54
CA TRP A 235 -0.89 -25.89 -0.77
C TRP A 235 -1.00 -27.06 -1.75
N PRO A 236 -0.90 -28.32 -1.27
CA PRO A 236 -0.91 -29.50 -2.13
C PRO A 236 -2.18 -29.60 -2.99
N ASN A 237 -2.07 -30.29 -4.13
CA ASN A 237 -3.15 -30.51 -5.11
C ASN A 237 -3.64 -29.25 -5.84
N THR A 238 -2.84 -28.18 -5.86
CA THR A 238 -3.10 -26.97 -6.64
C THR A 238 -2.19 -26.88 -7.86
N SER A 239 -2.56 -26.04 -8.82
CA SER A 239 -1.83 -25.88 -10.07
C SER A 239 -2.09 -24.50 -10.70
N TRP A 240 -1.36 -24.19 -11.77
CA TRP A 240 -1.58 -22.99 -12.57
C TRP A 240 -1.50 -23.30 -14.06
N GLN A 241 -2.07 -22.43 -14.89
CA GLN A 241 -2.03 -22.49 -16.36
C GLN A 241 -1.70 -21.12 -16.94
N LEU A 242 -1.03 -21.11 -18.10
CA LEU A 242 -0.71 -19.87 -18.82
C LEU A 242 -1.94 -19.31 -19.54
N ASP A 243 -2.23 -18.02 -19.36
CA ASP A 243 -3.24 -17.31 -20.14
C ASP A 243 -2.79 -17.19 -21.61
N GLN A 244 -3.73 -17.38 -22.53
CA GLN A 244 -3.49 -17.27 -23.97
C GLN A 244 -4.09 -15.98 -24.57
N ASN A 245 -4.70 -15.12 -23.75
CA ASN A 245 -5.39 -13.91 -24.19
C ASN A 245 -4.47 -12.67 -24.25
N SER A 246 -4.89 -11.67 -25.04
CA SER A 246 -4.26 -10.34 -25.07
C SER A 246 -4.67 -9.52 -23.85
N ASN A 247 -3.70 -8.93 -23.16
CA ASN A 247 -3.89 -8.15 -21.94
C ASN A 247 -3.41 -6.69 -22.14
N PRO A 248 -4.00 -5.70 -21.43
CA PRO A 248 -3.54 -4.31 -21.47
C PRO A 248 -2.08 -4.16 -21.06
N HIS A 249 -1.45 -3.04 -21.46
CA HIS A 249 -0.09 -2.73 -21.06
C HIS A 249 0.00 -2.59 -19.52
N GLU A 250 0.91 -3.34 -18.91
CA GLU A 250 1.35 -3.16 -17.54
C GLU A 250 2.86 -2.88 -17.57
N ALA A 251 3.33 -1.99 -16.68
CA ALA A 251 4.77 -1.71 -16.55
C ALA A 251 5.58 -3.01 -16.44
N GLY A 252 6.67 -3.09 -17.20
CA GLY A 252 7.47 -4.29 -17.32
C GLY A 252 8.18 -4.62 -16.02
N PHE A 253 8.88 -3.63 -15.47
CA PHE A 253 9.59 -3.74 -14.19
C PHE A 253 9.68 -2.38 -13.51
N LEU A 254 9.30 -2.32 -12.23
CA LEU A 254 9.43 -1.10 -11.41
C LEU A 254 9.92 -1.50 -10.03
N LYS A 255 11.02 -0.87 -9.58
CA LYS A 255 11.56 -1.05 -8.23
C LYS A 255 11.91 0.30 -7.61
N LEU A 256 11.98 0.35 -6.28
CA LEU A 256 12.32 1.55 -5.53
C LEU A 256 13.71 1.43 -4.93
N ASN A 257 14.44 2.55 -4.86
CA ASN A 257 15.62 2.65 -4.02
C ASN A 257 15.19 3.04 -2.60
N ILE A 258 15.54 2.22 -1.60
CA ILE A 258 15.14 2.40 -0.19
C ILE A 258 16.25 2.95 0.70
N ALA A 259 17.42 3.30 0.15
CA ALA A 259 18.60 3.69 0.93
C ALA A 259 18.36 4.92 1.82
N LYS A 260 17.43 5.79 1.43
CA LYS A 260 17.02 6.94 2.24
C LYS A 260 16.29 6.52 3.50
N ALA A 261 15.35 5.57 3.41
CA ALA A 261 14.62 5.06 4.56
C ALA A 261 15.58 4.33 5.51
N GLU A 262 16.49 3.52 4.98
CA GLU A 262 17.54 2.84 5.78
C GLU A 262 18.41 3.84 6.54
N SER A 263 19.00 4.82 5.82
CA SER A 263 19.97 5.73 6.43
C SER A 263 19.38 6.78 7.37
N ARG A 264 18.13 7.22 7.13
CA ARG A 264 17.53 8.36 7.87
C ARG A 264 16.40 7.97 8.82
N LEU A 265 15.73 6.84 8.58
CA LEU A 265 14.70 6.32 9.48
C LEU A 265 15.16 5.11 10.29
N ASP A 266 16.33 4.55 9.98
CA ASP A 266 16.77 3.25 10.51
C ASP A 266 15.75 2.13 10.19
N TRP A 267 15.08 2.27 9.03
CA TRP A 267 14.08 1.32 8.57
C TRP A 267 14.69 0.36 7.56
N LYS A 268 14.48 -0.94 7.76
CA LYS A 268 14.90 -2.02 6.84
C LYS A 268 13.78 -3.06 6.74
N PRO A 269 13.65 -3.78 5.61
CA PRO A 269 12.70 -4.88 5.50
C PRO A 269 13.01 -6.01 6.49
N VAL A 270 11.98 -6.66 7.02
CA VAL A 270 12.10 -7.64 8.13
C VAL A 270 11.95 -9.07 7.63
N TRP A 271 10.88 -9.36 6.89
CA TRP A 271 10.54 -10.68 6.39
C TRP A 271 10.93 -10.83 4.93
N GLY A 272 11.78 -11.82 4.65
CA GLY A 272 12.06 -12.26 3.28
C GLY A 272 10.81 -12.82 2.60
N LEU A 273 10.80 -12.80 1.26
CA LEU A 273 9.61 -13.16 0.49
C LEU A 273 9.14 -14.60 0.73
N SER A 274 10.06 -15.55 0.95
CA SER A 274 9.68 -16.94 1.23
C SER A 274 8.86 -17.07 2.52
N TYR A 275 9.23 -16.33 3.56
CA TYR A 275 8.53 -16.35 4.85
C TYR A 275 7.21 -15.56 4.76
N THR A 276 7.20 -14.46 4.02
CA THR A 276 5.99 -13.72 3.68
C THR A 276 4.93 -14.63 3.05
N LEU A 277 5.31 -15.46 2.07
CA LEU A 277 4.37 -16.39 1.41
C LEU A 277 3.86 -17.48 2.35
N GLU A 278 4.70 -17.94 3.29
CA GLU A 278 4.29 -18.88 4.33
C GLU A 278 3.20 -18.25 5.22
N LYS A 279 3.43 -17.03 5.73
CA LYS A 279 2.44 -16.31 6.53
C LYS A 279 1.12 -16.08 5.81
N ILE A 280 1.17 -15.74 4.52
CA ILE A 280 -0.03 -15.57 3.70
C ILE A 280 -0.84 -16.86 3.62
N VAL A 281 -0.18 -18.00 3.36
CA VAL A 281 -0.85 -19.29 3.28
C VAL A 281 -1.42 -19.71 4.63
N ASP A 282 -0.64 -19.57 5.71
CA ASP A 282 -1.07 -19.90 7.07
C ASP A 282 -2.27 -19.05 7.50
N TRP A 283 -2.21 -17.73 7.27
CA TRP A 283 -3.32 -16.81 7.56
C TRP A 283 -4.58 -17.21 6.81
N HIS A 284 -4.45 -17.57 5.54
CA HIS A 284 -5.60 -17.93 4.71
C HIS A 284 -6.20 -19.28 5.11
N GLN A 285 -5.39 -20.25 5.54
CA GLN A 285 -5.87 -21.50 6.12
C GLN A 285 -6.63 -21.26 7.43
N ALA A 286 -6.09 -20.45 8.33
CA ALA A 286 -6.77 -20.07 9.58
C ALA A 286 -8.16 -19.43 9.31
N TRP A 287 -8.26 -18.61 8.27
CA TRP A 287 -9.54 -18.04 7.84
C TRP A 287 -10.53 -19.10 7.36
N LEU A 288 -10.08 -20.06 6.52
CA LEU A 288 -10.94 -21.16 6.07
C LEU A 288 -11.40 -22.08 7.22
N ASP A 289 -10.54 -22.27 8.21
CA ASP A 289 -10.81 -23.03 9.42
C ASP A 289 -11.68 -22.27 10.44
N LYS A 290 -12.08 -21.03 10.09
CA LYS A 290 -12.94 -20.14 10.88
C LYS A 290 -12.35 -19.82 12.25
N GLU A 291 -11.03 -19.68 12.30
CA GLU A 291 -10.33 -19.17 13.47
C GLU A 291 -10.72 -17.71 13.77
N ASP A 292 -10.35 -17.23 14.96
CA ASP A 292 -10.55 -15.83 15.31
C ASP A 292 -9.52 -14.95 14.59
N MET A 293 -9.90 -14.45 13.41
CA MET A 293 -9.00 -13.67 12.55
C MET A 293 -8.52 -12.37 13.19
N GLN A 294 -9.25 -11.82 14.17
CA GLN A 294 -8.73 -10.69 14.94
C GLN A 294 -7.50 -11.11 15.77
N ALA A 295 -7.59 -12.25 16.45
CA ALA A 295 -6.48 -12.81 17.22
C ALA A 295 -5.30 -13.21 16.32
N VAL A 296 -5.56 -13.79 15.15
CA VAL A 296 -4.54 -14.14 14.15
C VAL A 296 -3.79 -12.88 13.69
N CYS A 297 -4.51 -11.83 13.31
CA CYS A 297 -3.89 -10.55 12.92
C CYS A 297 -3.04 -9.94 14.05
N PHE A 298 -3.53 -9.95 15.30
CA PHE A 298 -2.73 -9.46 16.44
C PHE A 298 -1.48 -10.30 16.69
N ALA A 299 -1.56 -11.62 16.55
CA ALA A 299 -0.42 -12.50 16.69
C ALA A 299 0.64 -12.22 15.61
N GLU A 300 0.22 -12.04 14.36
CA GLU A 300 1.10 -11.75 13.23
C GLU A 300 1.78 -10.38 13.36
N ILE A 301 1.03 -9.34 13.79
CA ILE A 301 1.61 -8.02 14.10
C ILE A 301 2.65 -8.13 15.21
N LYS A 302 2.36 -8.89 16.28
CA LYS A 302 3.28 -9.07 17.40
C LYS A 302 4.56 -9.81 16.97
N GLU A 303 4.43 -10.83 16.14
CA GLU A 303 5.56 -11.58 15.60
C GLU A 303 6.45 -10.67 14.73
N TYR A 304 5.84 -9.89 13.83
CA TYR A 304 6.56 -8.91 13.02
C TYR A 304 7.33 -7.90 13.89
N MET A 305 6.68 -7.36 14.93
CA MET A 305 7.35 -6.44 15.86
C MET A 305 8.51 -7.09 16.61
N ILE A 306 8.41 -8.37 16.99
CA ILE A 306 9.52 -9.09 17.64
C ILE A 306 10.68 -9.23 16.66
N ASP A 307 10.41 -9.63 15.41
CA ASP A 307 11.43 -9.84 14.40
C ASP A 307 12.11 -8.52 13.98
N MET A 308 11.36 -7.43 13.91
CA MET A 308 11.87 -6.10 13.59
C MET A 308 12.89 -5.59 14.63
N ASN A 309 12.79 -6.06 15.88
CA ASN A 309 13.70 -5.67 16.96
C ASN A 309 14.94 -6.59 17.08
N LYS A 310 15.15 -7.51 16.13
CA LYS A 310 16.34 -8.37 16.05
C LYS A 310 17.45 -7.73 15.21
#